data_AF-A0A5C5XGG1-F1
#
_entry.id   AF-A0A5C5XGG1-F1
#
_cell.length_a   1.000
_cell.length_b   1.000
_cell.length_c   1.000
_cell.angle_alpha   90.00
_cell.angle_beta   90.00
_cell.angle_gamma   90.00
#
_symmetry.space_group_name_H-M   'P 1'
#
loop_
_entity.id
_entity.type
_entity.pdbx_description
1 polymer ?
#
loop_
_entity_poly.entity_id
_entity_poly.type
_entity_poly.pdbx_seq_one_letter_code
_entity_poly.pdbx_strand_id
1 'polypeptide(L)'
;MTEPIIADQSVRHRSIRDGRVWLAVGLGTGLSPFAPGTFGTILGLPLVWGLSSLGVIGLWLIPVTILLFAVGVPICSSGAKHFERKDPPWVVFDEIAAFPILYILSPFTITTAILGFIIFRFFDILKPWPIKRFEKLAGGVGIMIDDTIAAVHSMIVLKIILMIIASGYVVS
;
A
#
# COMPACT_ATOMS: atom_id res chain seq x y z
N MET A 1 9.10 28.14 11.41
CA MET A 1 9.69 27.14 10.52
C MET A 1 9.86 25.87 11.34
N THR A 2 8.86 25.00 11.37
CA THR A 2 8.96 23.71 12.06
C THR A 2 9.82 22.80 11.18
N GLU A 3 10.94 22.32 11.71
CA GLU A 3 11.70 21.24 11.09
C GLU A 3 10.72 20.13 10.66
N PRO A 4 10.91 19.50 9.48
CA PRO A 4 10.14 18.30 9.20
C PRO A 4 10.42 17.36 10.36
N ILE A 5 9.36 16.91 11.04
CA ILE A 5 9.46 15.88 12.07
C ILE A 5 9.89 14.60 11.35
N ILE A 6 11.17 14.53 10.99
CA ILE A 6 11.89 13.28 10.84
C ILE A 6 11.68 12.65 12.21
N ALA A 7 10.92 11.56 12.28
CA ALA A 7 10.54 10.92 13.53
C ALA A 7 11.75 10.95 14.48
N ASP A 8 11.67 11.82 15.49
CA ASP A 8 12.72 12.01 16.50
C ASP A 8 13.11 10.61 17.02
N GLN A 9 14.37 10.41 17.39
CA GLN A 9 14.82 9.13 17.93
C GLN A 9 13.91 8.66 19.08
N SER A 10 13.35 9.58 19.88
CA SER A 10 12.38 9.24 20.93
C SER A 10 11.04 8.70 20.39
N VAL A 11 10.59 9.19 19.24
CA VAL A 11 9.38 8.75 18.54
C VAL A 11 9.63 7.37 17.93
N ARG A 12 10.74 7.19 17.21
CA ARG A 12 11.15 5.88 16.65
C ARG A 12 11.20 4.81 17.74
N HIS A 13 11.81 5.11 18.88
CA HIS A 13 11.97 4.15 19.96
C HIS A 13 10.64 3.77 20.63
N ARG A 14 9.71 4.72 20.76
CA ARG A 14 8.35 4.48 21.26
C ARG A 14 7.50 3.69 20.26
N SER A 15 7.60 3.99 18.98
CA SER A 15 6.86 3.28 17.92
C SER A 15 7.19 1.78 17.87
N ILE A 16 8.44 1.38 18.15
CA ILE A 16 8.86 -0.03 18.17
C ILE A 16 8.28 -0.81 19.37
N ARG A 17 7.92 -0.13 20.46
CA ARG A 17 7.38 -0.79 21.67
C ARG A 17 5.88 -1.07 21.60
N ASP A 18 5.13 -0.29 20.81
CA ASP A 18 3.72 -0.53 20.55
C ASP A 18 3.57 -1.36 19.27
N GLY A 19 3.18 -2.63 19.42
CA GLY A 19 3.07 -3.56 18.29
C GLY A 19 2.15 -3.08 17.17
N ARG A 20 1.10 -2.31 17.47
CA ARG A 20 0.20 -1.77 16.44
C ARG A 20 0.87 -0.64 15.67
N VAL A 21 1.61 0.22 16.35
CA VAL A 21 2.35 1.31 15.71
C VAL A 21 3.51 0.76 14.89
N TRP A 22 4.20 -0.28 15.39
CA TRP A 22 5.26 -0.96 14.65
C TRP A 22 4.76 -1.59 13.35
N LEU A 23 3.58 -2.23 13.37
CA LEU A 23 2.91 -2.70 12.17
C LEU A 23 2.47 -1.54 11.26
N ALA A 24 1.91 -0.47 11.83
CA ALA A 24 1.46 0.70 11.07
C ALA A 24 2.59 1.32 10.25
N VAL A 25 3.81 1.34 10.79
CA VAL A 25 5.00 1.87 10.09
C VAL A 25 5.72 0.82 9.23
N GLY A 26 5.05 -0.27 8.87
CA GLY A 26 5.59 -1.30 7.98
C GLY A 26 6.85 -1.96 8.55
N LEU A 27 6.81 -2.40 9.81
CA LEU A 27 7.95 -3.02 10.50
C LEU A 27 9.18 -2.10 10.61
N GLY A 28 8.97 -0.79 10.50
CA GLY A 28 10.01 0.25 10.55
C GLY A 28 10.44 0.79 9.19
N THR A 29 9.97 0.22 8.07
CA THR A 29 10.29 0.71 6.72
C THR A 29 9.72 2.10 6.45
N GLY A 30 8.53 2.39 6.97
CA GLY A 30 7.91 3.71 6.94
C GLY A 30 8.68 4.77 7.74
N LEU A 31 9.67 4.40 8.56
CA LEU A 31 10.52 5.35 9.28
C LEU A 31 11.78 5.75 8.49
N SER A 32 11.92 5.30 7.23
CA SER A 32 13.04 5.63 6.37
C SER A 32 13.19 7.16 6.18
N PRO A 33 14.40 7.73 6.32
CA PRO A 33 14.60 9.18 6.27
C PRO A 33 14.50 9.78 4.86
N PHE A 34 14.54 8.96 3.80
CA PHE A 34 14.58 9.45 2.42
C PHE A 34 13.23 9.39 1.71
N ALA A 35 12.53 8.26 1.80
CA ALA A 35 11.31 8.00 1.04
C ALA A 35 10.42 6.97 1.77
N PRO A 36 9.80 7.34 2.90
CA PRO A 36 9.09 6.41 3.78
C PRO A 36 8.02 5.59 3.04
N GLY A 37 7.22 6.21 2.16
CA GLY A 37 6.26 5.48 1.31
C GLY A 37 6.92 4.53 0.32
N THR A 38 8.02 4.89 -0.32
CA THR A 38 8.73 3.96 -1.24
C THR A 38 9.24 2.72 -0.51
N PHE A 39 9.87 2.90 0.66
CA PHE A 39 10.37 1.77 1.45
C PHE A 39 9.24 0.96 2.08
N GLY A 40 8.12 1.59 2.42
CA GLY A 40 6.90 0.93 2.89
C GLY A 40 6.29 0.03 1.82
N THR A 41 5.97 0.60 0.65
CA THR A 41 5.38 -0.14 -0.47
C THR A 41 6.22 -1.34 -0.92
N ILE A 42 7.55 -1.30 -0.79
CA ILE A 42 8.43 -2.44 -1.13
C ILE A 42 8.01 -3.71 -0.38
N LEU A 43 7.48 -3.62 0.84
CA LEU A 43 6.99 -4.78 1.59
C LEU A 43 5.72 -5.42 0.99
N GLY A 44 5.01 -4.73 0.10
CA GLY A 44 3.93 -5.32 -0.70
C GLY A 44 4.42 -6.43 -1.64
N LEU A 45 5.66 -6.34 -2.16
CA LEU A 45 6.26 -7.35 -3.05
C LEU A 45 6.45 -8.72 -2.38
N PRO A 46 7.16 -8.84 -1.24
CA PRO A 46 7.28 -10.12 -0.55
C PRO A 46 5.95 -10.64 0.00
N LEU A 47 4.99 -9.75 0.34
CA LEU A 47 3.64 -10.16 0.71
C LEU A 47 2.95 -10.91 -0.44
N VAL A 48 2.91 -10.32 -1.63
CA VAL A 48 2.27 -10.97 -2.80
C VAL A 48 3.04 -12.22 -3.23
N TRP A 49 4.37 -12.19 -3.18
CA TRP A 49 5.18 -13.37 -3.48
C TRP A 49 4.89 -14.53 -2.51
N GLY A 50 4.77 -14.25 -1.21
CA GLY A 50 4.41 -15.25 -0.20
C GLY A 50 3.01 -15.82 -0.43
N LEU A 51 2.01 -14.97 -0.69
CA LEU A 51 0.65 -15.40 -1.03
C LEU A 51 0.63 -16.28 -2.30
N SER A 52 1.36 -15.88 -3.33
CA SER A 52 1.48 -16.65 -4.57
C SER A 52 2.14 -18.01 -4.34
N SER A 53 3.14 -18.08 -3.46
CA SER A 53 3.82 -19.34 -3.11
C SER A 53 2.92 -20.31 -2.34
N LEU A 54 1.90 -19.79 -1.65
CA LEU A 54 0.85 -20.56 -0.98
C LEU A 54 -0.33 -20.90 -1.91
N GLY A 55 -0.25 -20.55 -3.20
CA GLY A 55 -1.33 -20.76 -4.17
C GLY A 55 -2.48 -19.76 -4.09
N VAL A 56 -2.35 -18.71 -3.26
CA VAL A 56 -3.35 -17.66 -3.14
C VAL A 56 -3.12 -16.62 -4.24
N ILE A 57 -3.77 -16.83 -5.39
CA ILE A 57 -3.60 -16.01 -6.60
C ILE A 57 -4.96 -15.64 -7.22
N GLY A 58 -4.97 -14.62 -8.08
CA GLY A 58 -6.17 -14.21 -8.82
C GLY A 58 -7.33 -13.84 -7.89
N LEU A 59 -8.51 -14.41 -8.13
CA LEU A 59 -9.72 -14.11 -7.33
C LEU A 59 -9.59 -14.53 -5.85
N TRP A 60 -8.70 -15.46 -5.51
CA TRP A 60 -8.44 -15.85 -4.11
C TRP A 60 -7.79 -14.73 -3.30
N LEU A 61 -7.26 -13.68 -3.95
CA LEU A 61 -6.75 -12.50 -3.27
C LEU A 61 -7.87 -11.61 -2.70
N ILE A 62 -9.11 -11.71 -3.22
CA ILE A 62 -10.25 -10.90 -2.74
C ILE A 62 -10.48 -11.06 -1.23
N PRO A 63 -10.72 -12.28 -0.67
CA PRO A 63 -10.91 -12.43 0.77
C PRO A 63 -9.68 -11.98 1.59
N VAL A 64 -8.46 -12.16 1.06
CA VAL A 64 -7.23 -11.69 1.71
C VAL A 64 -7.20 -10.17 1.80
N THR A 65 -7.53 -9.46 0.71
CA THR A 65 -7.54 -7.99 0.69
C THR A 65 -8.62 -7.41 1.60
N ILE A 66 -9.79 -8.05 1.71
CA ILE A 66 -10.83 -7.66 2.67
C ILE A 66 -10.34 -7.83 4.11
N LEU A 67 -9.67 -8.94 4.40
CA LEU A 67 -9.10 -9.19 5.72
C LEU A 67 -8.00 -8.17 6.07
N LEU A 68 -7.06 -7.93 5.14
CA LEU A 68 -6.00 -6.93 5.30
C LEU A 68 -6.57 -5.53 5.49
N PHE A 69 -7.62 -5.17 4.75
CA PHE A 69 -8.34 -3.92 4.94
C PHE A 69 -8.91 -3.81 6.36
N ALA A 70 -9.67 -4.82 6.80
CA ALA A 70 -10.32 -4.83 8.12
C ALA A 70 -9.30 -4.76 9.27
N VAL A 71 -8.18 -5.46 9.15
CA VAL A 71 -7.07 -5.45 10.13
C VAL A 71 -6.28 -4.13 10.06
N GLY A 72 -6.14 -3.56 8.87
CA GLY A 72 -5.40 -2.31 8.66
C GLY A 72 -6.08 -1.09 9.27
N VAL A 73 -7.42 -1.02 9.27
CA VAL A 73 -8.17 0.11 9.87
C VAL A 73 -7.74 0.42 11.31
N PRO A 74 -7.76 -0.53 12.27
CA PRO A 74 -7.29 -0.24 13.63
C PRO A 74 -5.77 -0.01 13.71
N ILE A 75 -4.96 -0.63 12.86
CA ILE A 75 -3.50 -0.44 12.82
C ILE A 75 -3.16 1.00 12.39
N CYS A 76 -3.69 1.44 11.25
CA CYS A 76 -3.50 2.79 10.72
C CYS A 76 -4.11 3.84 11.66
N SER A 77 -5.24 3.55 12.32
CA SER A 77 -5.81 4.42 13.35
C SER A 77 -4.87 4.59 14.55
N SER A 78 -4.26 3.50 15.02
CA SER A 78 -3.25 3.54 16.09
C SER A 78 -2.03 4.36 15.67
N GLY A 79 -1.54 4.20 14.45
CA GLY A 79 -0.46 5.01 13.89
C GLY A 79 -0.83 6.50 13.85
N ALA A 80 -1.93 6.87 13.20
CA ALA A 80 -2.40 8.25 13.12
C ALA A 80 -2.55 8.92 14.50
N LYS A 81 -3.07 8.18 15.49
CA LYS A 81 -3.17 8.65 16.88
C LYS A 81 -1.81 8.83 17.54
N HIS A 82 -0.88 7.87 17.37
CA HIS A 82 0.46 7.92 17.96
C HIS A 82 1.26 9.13 17.47
N PHE A 83 1.09 9.49 16.20
CA PHE A 83 1.79 10.59 15.57
C PHE A 83 1.03 11.92 15.59
N GLU A 84 -0.16 11.94 16.20
CA GLU A 84 -1.05 13.10 16.30
C GLU A 84 -1.26 13.82 14.96
N ARG A 85 -1.30 13.04 13.87
CA ARG A 85 -1.36 13.54 12.50
C ARG A 85 -2.39 12.74 11.72
N LYS A 86 -3.24 13.47 11.00
CA LYS A 86 -4.15 12.89 10.03
C LYS A 86 -3.33 12.43 8.83
N ASP A 87 -3.34 11.12 8.58
CA ASP A 87 -2.60 10.45 7.49
C ASP A 87 -1.08 10.73 7.52
N PRO A 88 -0.33 10.15 8.48
CA PRO A 88 1.11 10.36 8.57
C PRO A 88 1.85 9.60 7.46
N PRO A 89 2.82 10.21 6.76
CA PRO A 89 3.51 9.58 5.61
C PRO A 89 4.41 8.39 5.95
N TRP A 90 4.57 8.09 7.24
CA TRP A 90 5.31 6.93 7.75
C TRP A 90 4.40 5.80 8.22
N VAL A 91 3.08 6.02 8.25
CA VAL A 91 2.10 4.94 8.31
C VAL A 91 1.96 4.44 6.88
N VAL A 92 2.39 3.22 6.64
CA VAL A 92 2.52 2.62 5.30
C VAL A 92 1.88 1.24 5.22
N PHE A 93 1.14 0.84 6.27
CA PHE A 93 0.48 -0.46 6.31
C PHE A 93 -0.63 -0.56 5.25
N ASP A 94 -1.35 0.54 5.03
CA ASP A 94 -2.29 0.73 3.92
C ASP A 94 -1.66 0.44 2.55
N GLU A 95 -0.47 0.98 2.29
CA GLU A 95 0.23 0.76 1.01
C GLU A 95 0.55 -0.74 0.81
N ILE A 96 1.02 -1.38 1.88
CA ILE A 96 1.38 -2.81 1.90
C ILE A 96 0.12 -3.68 1.74
N ALA A 97 -0.94 -3.35 2.47
CA ALA A 97 -2.19 -4.10 2.52
C ALA A 97 -2.98 -4.02 1.21
N ALA A 98 -2.89 -2.88 0.51
CA ALA A 98 -3.55 -2.68 -0.78
C ALA A 98 -2.80 -3.35 -1.94
N PHE A 99 -1.48 -3.57 -1.81
CA PHE A 99 -0.63 -4.10 -2.89
C PHE A 99 -1.11 -5.41 -3.55
N PRO A 100 -1.68 -6.40 -2.84
CA PRO A 100 -2.23 -7.61 -3.47
C PRO A 100 -3.37 -7.36 -4.46
N ILE A 101 -4.12 -6.25 -4.32
CA ILE A 101 -5.24 -5.90 -5.21
C ILE A 101 -4.77 -5.79 -6.67
N LEU A 102 -3.55 -5.29 -6.90
CA LEU A 102 -2.96 -5.12 -8.24
C LEU A 102 -3.00 -6.41 -9.07
N TYR A 103 -2.94 -7.57 -8.42
CA TYR A 103 -2.74 -8.88 -9.03
C TYR A 103 -4.00 -9.77 -9.01
N ILE A 104 -5.17 -9.23 -8.64
CA ILE A 104 -6.43 -9.98 -8.71
C ILE A 104 -6.74 -10.44 -10.15
N LEU A 105 -6.42 -9.60 -11.15
CA LEU A 105 -6.74 -9.83 -12.57
C LEU A 105 -5.52 -10.20 -13.43
N SER A 106 -4.33 -10.22 -12.84
CA SER A 106 -3.05 -10.30 -13.54
C SER A 106 -2.09 -11.23 -12.80
N PRO A 107 -1.31 -12.08 -13.48
CA PRO A 107 -0.37 -12.97 -12.81
C PRO A 107 0.77 -12.18 -12.14
N PHE A 108 1.24 -12.66 -11.00
CA PHE A 108 2.44 -12.12 -10.34
C PHE A 108 3.71 -12.74 -10.93
N THR A 109 4.48 -11.92 -11.64
CA THR A 109 5.75 -12.25 -12.30
C THR A 109 6.73 -11.12 -12.03
N ILE A 110 8.02 -11.29 -12.31
CA ILE A 110 9.00 -10.21 -12.12
C ILE A 110 8.61 -8.94 -12.91
N THR A 111 8.16 -9.11 -14.16
CA THR A 111 7.73 -8.00 -15.01
C THR A 111 6.51 -7.29 -14.44
N THR A 112 5.47 -8.03 -14.05
CA THR A 112 4.26 -7.45 -13.47
C THR A 112 4.48 -6.89 -12.07
N ALA A 113 5.45 -7.43 -11.32
CA ALA A 113 5.87 -6.90 -10.02
C ALA A 113 6.47 -5.50 -10.15
N ILE A 114 7.41 -5.32 -11.09
CA ILE A 114 8.05 -4.02 -11.35
C ILE A 114 7.03 -3.02 -11.90
N LEU A 115 6.25 -3.41 -12.92
CA LEU A 115 5.23 -2.54 -13.50
C LEU A 115 4.15 -2.18 -12.49
N GLY A 116 3.64 -3.16 -11.74
CA GLY A 116 2.64 -2.97 -10.70
C GLY A 116 3.11 -1.99 -9.63
N PHE A 117 4.35 -2.14 -9.15
CA PHE A 117 4.96 -1.20 -8.20
C PHE A 117 4.98 0.23 -8.74
N ILE A 118 5.47 0.44 -9.96
CA ILE A 118 5.57 1.78 -10.57
C ILE A 118 4.18 2.40 -10.75
N ILE A 119 3.23 1.65 -11.30
CA ILE A 119 1.85 2.10 -11.55
C ILE A 119 1.17 2.46 -10.23
N PHE A 120 1.32 1.63 -9.19
CA PHE A 120 0.75 1.89 -7.88
C PHE A 120 1.32 3.14 -7.24
N ARG A 121 2.65 3.30 -7.22
CA ARG A 121 3.26 4.53 -6.71
C ARG A 121 2.81 5.77 -7.49
N PHE A 122 2.61 5.66 -8.80
CA PHE A 122 2.06 6.75 -9.59
C PHE A 122 0.64 7.14 -9.13
N PHE A 123 -0.26 6.17 -8.92
CA PHE A 123 -1.63 6.44 -8.48
C PHE A 123 -1.73 6.89 -7.01
N ASP A 124 -0.94 6.31 -6.13
CA ASP A 124 -0.83 6.70 -4.73
C ASP A 124 -0.35 8.16 -4.60
N ILE A 125 0.71 8.54 -5.32
CA ILE A 125 1.23 9.92 -5.29
C ILE A 125 0.25 10.92 -5.92
N LEU A 126 -0.40 10.55 -7.04
CA LEU A 126 -1.31 11.47 -7.73
C LEU A 126 -2.64 11.66 -7.01
N LYS A 127 -3.08 10.67 -6.21
CA LYS A 127 -4.42 10.60 -5.59
C LYS A 127 -5.53 11.12 -6.53
N PRO A 128 -5.72 10.55 -7.74
CA PRO A 128 -6.75 11.02 -8.65
C PRO A 128 -8.15 10.85 -8.03
N TRP A 129 -9.09 11.66 -8.52
CA TRP A 129 -10.50 11.55 -8.14
C TRP A 129 -10.99 10.10 -8.37
N PRO A 130 -11.70 9.42 -7.43
CA PRO A 130 -12.46 9.96 -6.29
C PRO A 130 -11.75 9.95 -4.92
N ILE A 131 -10.45 9.68 -4.85
CA ILE A 131 -9.69 9.53 -3.58
C ILE A 131 -9.93 10.75 -2.64
N LYS A 132 -9.90 11.97 -3.18
CA LYS A 132 -10.14 13.23 -2.43
C LYS A 132 -11.52 13.36 -1.77
N ARG A 133 -12.53 12.55 -2.15
CA ARG A 133 -13.84 12.56 -1.46
C ARG A 133 -13.80 11.81 -0.13
N PHE A 134 -12.92 10.83 0.00
CA PHE A 134 -12.81 9.96 1.17
C PHE A 134 -11.82 10.47 2.22
N GLU A 135 -10.99 11.47 1.90
CA GLU A 135 -10.21 12.23 2.91
C GLU A 135 -11.07 12.84 4.03
N LYS A 136 -12.40 12.95 3.84
CA LYS A 136 -13.34 13.37 4.90
C LYS A 136 -13.59 12.31 5.95
N LEU A 137 -13.32 11.03 5.66
CA LEU A 137 -13.39 9.95 6.63
C LEU A 137 -12.19 10.07 7.58
N ALA A 138 -12.47 10.19 8.88
CA ALA A 138 -11.44 10.32 9.89
C ALA A 138 -10.88 8.94 10.30
N GLY A 139 -9.60 8.92 10.68
CA GLY A 139 -8.94 7.73 11.21
C GLY A 139 -8.51 6.74 10.12
N GLY A 140 -8.24 5.50 10.54
CA GLY A 140 -7.63 4.49 9.67
C GLY A 140 -8.50 4.03 8.51
N VAL A 141 -9.82 4.25 8.54
CA VAL A 141 -10.69 3.94 7.38
C VAL A 141 -10.34 4.84 6.19
N GLY A 142 -10.13 6.14 6.41
CA GLY A 142 -9.73 7.06 5.34
C GLY A 142 -8.39 6.67 4.74
N ILE A 143 -7.41 6.42 5.62
CA ILE A 143 -6.05 5.98 5.26
C ILE A 143 -6.10 4.71 4.38
N MET A 144 -6.79 3.66 4.84
CA MET A 144 -6.90 2.41 4.08
C MET A 144 -7.65 2.54 2.75
N ILE A 145 -8.69 3.40 2.69
CA ILE A 145 -9.49 3.58 1.46
C ILE A 145 -8.67 4.28 0.38
N ASP A 146 -7.84 5.26 0.73
CA ASP A 146 -7.04 6.02 -0.23
C ASP A 146 -6.17 5.08 -1.08
N ASP A 147 -5.40 4.20 -0.43
CA ASP A 147 -4.53 3.24 -1.09
C ASP A 147 -5.28 2.08 -1.74
N THR A 148 -6.40 1.66 -1.15
CA THR A 148 -7.27 0.65 -1.77
C THR A 148 -7.78 1.14 -3.14
N ILE A 149 -8.19 2.41 -3.22
CA ILE A 149 -8.65 2.99 -4.49
C ILE A 149 -7.48 3.13 -5.46
N ALA A 150 -6.31 3.59 -5.01
CA ALA A 150 -5.11 3.66 -5.84
C ALA A 150 -4.73 2.28 -6.41
N ALA A 151 -4.85 1.23 -5.59
CA ALA A 151 -4.57 -0.15 -5.99
C ALA A 151 -5.59 -0.69 -7.00
N VAL A 152 -6.87 -0.34 -6.89
CA VAL A 152 -7.90 -0.70 -7.89
C VAL A 152 -7.61 -0.04 -9.24
N HIS A 153 -7.24 1.24 -9.27
CA HIS A 153 -6.83 1.91 -10.52
C HIS A 153 -5.61 1.22 -11.14
N SER A 154 -4.63 0.88 -10.28
CA SER A 154 -3.40 0.20 -10.69
C SER A 154 -3.67 -1.18 -11.28
N MET A 155 -4.56 -1.96 -10.67
CA MET A 155 -5.00 -3.26 -11.16
C MET A 155 -5.58 -3.15 -12.58
N ILE A 156 -6.47 -2.19 -12.81
CA ILE A 156 -7.11 -1.98 -14.12
C ILE A 156 -6.07 -1.59 -15.18
N VAL A 157 -5.19 -0.63 -14.87
CA VAL A 157 -4.16 -0.17 -15.81
C VAL A 157 -3.16 -1.27 -16.12
N LEU A 158 -2.68 -1.99 -15.10
CA LEU A 158 -1.78 -3.14 -15.28
C LEU A 158 -2.42 -4.19 -16.19
N LYS A 159 -3.71 -4.49 -15.98
CA LYS A 159 -4.44 -5.44 -16.82
C LYS A 159 -4.53 -4.99 -18.27
N ILE A 160 -4.84 -3.71 -18.51
CA ILE A 160 -4.92 -3.14 -19.87
C ILE A 160 -3.56 -3.22 -20.57
N ILE A 161 -2.47 -2.86 -19.89
CA ILE A 161 -1.11 -2.95 -20.44
C ILE A 161 -0.80 -4.39 -20.87
N LEU A 162 -1.11 -5.38 -20.03
CA LEU A 162 -0.90 -6.79 -20.36
C LEU A 162 -1.75 -7.25 -21.54
N MET A 163 -3.00 -6.79 -21.66
CA MET A 163 -3.85 -7.08 -22.82
C MET A 163 -3.27 -6.51 -24.12
N ILE A 164 -2.76 -5.28 -24.11
CA ILE A 164 -2.13 -4.65 -25.28
C ILE A 164 -0.88 -5.42 -25.69
N ILE A 165 0.00 -5.74 -24.73
CA ILE A 165 1.21 -6.51 -24.99
C ILE A 165 0.86 -7.87 -25.60
N ALA A 166 -0.08 -8.61 -24.99
CA ALA A 166 -0.52 -9.91 -25.50
C ALA A 166 -1.12 -9.82 -26.91
N SER A 167 -1.88 -8.75 -27.21
CA SER A 167 -2.46 -8.53 -28.53
C SER A 167 -1.39 -8.23 -29.59
N GLY A 168 -0.33 -7.50 -29.24
CA GLY A 168 0.81 -7.25 -30.13
C GLY A 168 1.55 -8.53 -30.53
N TYR A 169 1.70 -9.48 -29.61
CA TYR A 169 2.28 -10.80 -29.90
C TYR A 169 1.40 -11.68 -30.79
N VAL A 170 0.08 -11.47 -30.82
CA VAL A 170 -0.85 -12.28 -31.64
C VAL A 170 -0.93 -11.77 -33.08
N VAL A 171 -0.57 -10.51 -33.33
CA VAL A 171 -0.67 -9.86 -34.66
C VAL A 171 0.68 -9.85 -35.40
N SER A 172 1.77 -10.30 -34.77
CA SER A 172 3.11 -10.44 -35.38
C SER A 172 3.44 -11.90 -35.70
#